data_AF-A0A1F5SJL7-F1
#
_entry.id   AF-A0A1F5SJL7-F1
#
_cell.length_a   1.000
_cell.length_b   1.000
_cell.length_c   1.000
_cell.angle_alpha   90.00
_cell.angle_beta   90.00
_cell.angle_gamma   90.00
#
_symmetry.space_group_name_H-M   'P 1'
#
loop_
_entity.id
_entity.type
_entity.pdbx_description
1 polymer ?
#
loop_
_entity_poly.entity_id
_entity_poly.type
_entity_poly.pdbx_seq_one_letter_code
_entity_poly.pdbx_strand_id
1 'polypeptide(L)'
;MIEGKFDHLITDNKREEERMEFKDAADFEKNCRQNPVGAEEWMNRVFASDPRYKDNERWLEDRQRTLLGVYCETGDKESAARIVAATRQSLSQQGRIKKYEKFFGEYSLQRLEMRYGSKEKSEVPVIDSATFRQALLEGRLDEAETWLNAPATLEKYRDYPNVLSDRRRELNDARAKIG
;
A
#
# COMPACT_ATOMS: atom_id res chain seq x y z
N MET A 1 40.27 -26.06 49.26
CA MET A 1 38.80 -25.95 49.45
C MET A 1 38.38 -24.68 48.72
N ILE A 2 38.11 -24.79 47.42
CA ILE A 2 36.75 -24.87 46.82
C ILE A 2 35.99 -23.56 47.11
N GLU A 3 36.16 -22.57 46.24
CA GLU A 3 35.21 -22.17 45.17
C GLU A 3 33.88 -21.62 45.70
N GLY A 4 33.66 -20.33 45.44
CA GLY A 4 32.40 -19.62 45.62
C GLY A 4 32.20 -18.64 44.47
N LYS A 5 31.79 -19.19 43.33
CA LYS A 5 31.61 -18.57 42.01
C LYS A 5 30.80 -17.27 42.05
N PHE A 6 31.43 -16.16 41.70
CA PHE A 6 30.78 -15.02 41.06
C PHE A 6 30.94 -15.21 39.56
N ASP A 7 30.02 -15.95 38.94
CA ASP A 7 29.75 -15.83 37.52
C ASP A 7 28.46 -16.58 37.17
N HIS A 8 27.75 -15.99 36.20
CA HIS A 8 26.55 -16.48 35.52
C HIS A 8 25.20 -16.31 36.25
N LEU A 9 24.40 -15.40 35.67
CA LEU A 9 23.10 -15.69 35.04
C LEU A 9 22.17 -14.47 35.15
N ILE A 10 22.59 -13.33 34.57
CA ILE A 10 21.62 -12.48 33.85
C ILE A 10 21.39 -13.18 32.51
N THR A 11 20.77 -14.36 32.54
CA THR A 11 20.35 -15.06 31.33
C THR A 11 18.94 -14.65 31.00
N ASP A 12 18.85 -14.07 29.81
CA ASP A 12 17.84 -14.39 28.82
C ASP A 12 16.41 -13.95 29.08
N ASN A 13 16.00 -13.08 28.15
CA ASN A 13 14.68 -13.07 27.53
C ASN A 13 13.52 -12.51 28.33
N LYS A 14 13.58 -11.17 28.38
CA LYS A 14 12.55 -10.24 27.87
C LYS A 14 11.79 -10.66 26.57
N ARG A 15 11.60 -11.94 26.23
CA ARG A 15 11.04 -12.36 24.92
C ARG A 15 10.18 -13.62 25.02
N GLU A 16 9.02 -13.51 25.64
CA GLU A 16 7.94 -14.47 25.42
C GLU A 16 6.57 -13.84 25.74
N GLU A 17 6.40 -12.55 25.42
CA GLU A 17 5.08 -12.13 24.93
C GLU A 17 4.86 -12.93 23.66
N GLU A 18 4.05 -13.98 23.76
CA GLU A 18 3.66 -14.93 22.71
C GLU A 18 3.86 -14.34 21.32
N ARG A 19 5.05 -14.57 20.74
CA ARG A 19 5.31 -14.20 19.35
C ARG A 19 4.45 -15.13 18.53
N MET A 20 3.23 -14.70 18.25
CA MET A 20 2.36 -15.31 17.27
C MET A 20 3.16 -15.40 15.98
N GLU A 21 3.69 -16.60 15.72
CA GLU A 21 4.49 -16.84 14.54
C GLU A 21 3.52 -17.12 13.40
N PHE A 22 3.31 -16.11 12.57
CA PHE A 22 2.54 -16.24 11.35
C PHE A 22 3.18 -17.32 10.47
N LYS A 23 2.44 -18.37 10.15
CA LYS A 23 2.98 -19.49 9.39
C LYS A 23 2.92 -19.26 7.88
N ASP A 24 1.88 -18.57 7.46
CA ASP A 24 1.58 -18.30 6.06
C ASP A 24 0.69 -17.06 5.88
N ALA A 25 0.34 -16.82 4.61
CA ALA A 25 -0.56 -15.77 4.19
C ALA A 25 -1.96 -15.82 4.82
N ALA A 26 -2.52 -17.00 5.08
CA ALA A 26 -3.86 -17.14 5.64
C ALA A 26 -3.86 -16.87 7.15
N ASP A 27 -2.82 -17.33 7.83
CA ASP A 27 -2.59 -17.07 9.25
C ASP A 27 -2.37 -15.57 9.51
N PHE A 28 -1.69 -14.88 8.60
CA PHE A 28 -1.60 -13.42 8.61
C PHE A 28 -2.98 -12.75 8.57
N GLU A 29 -3.82 -13.10 7.61
CA GLU A 29 -5.16 -12.47 7.48
C GLU A 29 -6.03 -12.70 8.71
N LYS A 30 -5.91 -13.88 9.32
CA LYS A 30 -6.71 -14.24 10.50
C LYS A 30 -6.27 -13.49 11.76
N ASN A 31 -4.97 -13.31 11.98
CA ASN A 31 -4.46 -12.90 13.28
C ASN A 31 -3.67 -11.58 13.30
N CYS A 32 -3.45 -10.90 12.16
CA CYS A 32 -2.71 -9.63 12.12
C CYS A 32 -3.32 -8.53 13.02
N ARG A 33 -4.62 -8.60 13.33
CA ARG A 33 -5.27 -7.69 14.29
C ARG A 33 -4.85 -7.92 15.74
N GLN A 34 -4.51 -9.15 16.10
CA GLN A 34 -4.13 -9.52 17.46
C GLN A 34 -2.68 -9.15 17.75
N ASN A 35 -1.81 -9.24 16.75
CA ASN A 35 -0.41 -8.84 16.83
C ASN A 35 0.06 -8.14 15.55
N PRO A 36 -0.31 -6.86 15.34
CA PRO A 36 0.01 -6.14 14.11
C PRO A 36 1.51 -5.87 13.95
N VAL A 37 2.23 -5.62 15.06
CA VAL A 37 3.68 -5.42 15.04
C VAL A 37 4.40 -6.70 14.61
N GLY A 38 4.04 -7.84 15.20
CA GLY A 38 4.58 -9.14 14.81
C GLY A 38 4.23 -9.51 13.36
N ALA A 39 3.04 -9.12 12.89
CA ALA A 39 2.60 -9.33 11.51
C ALA A 39 3.43 -8.51 10.52
N GLU A 40 3.76 -7.26 10.86
CA GLU A 40 4.65 -6.41 10.07
C GLU A 40 6.09 -6.94 10.04
N GLU A 41 6.64 -7.34 11.20
CA GLU A 41 7.97 -7.97 11.28
C GLU A 41 8.05 -9.24 10.43
N TRP A 42 7.03 -10.10 10.54
CA TRP A 42 6.93 -11.31 9.74
C TRP A 42 6.85 -11.00 8.24
N MET A 43 5.98 -10.07 7.83
CA MET A 43 5.80 -9.68 6.44
C MET A 43 7.12 -9.20 5.83
N ASN A 44 7.82 -8.30 6.52
CA ASN A 44 9.10 -7.77 6.07
C ASN A 44 10.17 -8.85 5.96
N ARG A 45 10.24 -9.75 6.94
CA ARG A 45 11.18 -10.90 6.92
C ARG A 45 10.90 -11.82 5.74
N VAL A 46 9.65 -12.25 5.59
CA VAL A 46 9.22 -13.17 4.52
C VAL A 46 9.49 -12.56 3.14
N PHE A 47 9.17 -11.28 2.94
CA PHE A 47 9.48 -10.59 1.67
C PHE A 47 10.98 -10.54 1.38
N ALA A 48 11.82 -10.37 2.41
CA ALA A 48 13.28 -10.30 2.23
C ALA A 48 13.94 -11.66 1.97
N SER A 49 13.44 -12.73 2.62
CA SER A 49 14.18 -14.00 2.70
C SER A 49 13.50 -15.21 2.07
N ASP A 50 12.17 -15.24 1.93
CA ASP A 50 11.45 -16.41 1.40
C ASP A 50 11.38 -16.35 -0.14
N PRO A 51 11.98 -17.31 -0.87
CA PRO A 51 11.98 -17.30 -2.34
C PRO A 51 10.59 -17.27 -2.98
N ARG A 52 9.54 -17.71 -2.27
CA ARG A 52 8.16 -17.70 -2.78
C ARG A 52 7.56 -16.30 -2.87
N TYR A 53 8.03 -15.39 -2.04
CA TYR A 53 7.45 -14.06 -1.85
C TYR A 53 8.44 -12.93 -2.15
N LYS A 54 9.73 -13.25 -2.20
CA LYS A 54 10.77 -12.32 -2.60
C LYS A 54 10.43 -11.71 -3.96
N ASP A 55 10.53 -10.39 -4.03
CA ASP A 55 10.21 -9.57 -5.21
C ASP A 55 8.74 -9.65 -5.68
N ASN A 56 7.86 -10.33 -4.94
CA ASN A 56 6.43 -10.36 -5.21
C ASN A 56 5.76 -9.09 -4.64
N GLU A 57 5.91 -7.97 -5.37
CA GLU A 57 5.40 -6.67 -4.93
C GLU A 57 3.90 -6.69 -4.63
N ARG A 58 3.11 -7.43 -5.42
CA ARG A 58 1.66 -7.56 -5.19
C ARG A 58 1.36 -8.21 -3.84
N TRP A 59 2.08 -9.27 -3.49
CA TRP A 59 1.94 -9.92 -2.19
C TRP A 59 2.24 -8.95 -1.04
N LEU A 60 3.31 -8.17 -1.16
CA LEU A 60 3.67 -7.17 -0.16
C LEU A 60 2.61 -6.07 -0.06
N GLU A 61 2.12 -5.58 -1.20
CA GLU A 61 1.11 -4.52 -1.24
C GLU A 61 -0.20 -4.91 -0.57
N ASP A 62 -0.64 -6.15 -0.78
CA ASP A 62 -1.85 -6.69 -0.16
C ASP A 62 -1.72 -6.72 1.37
N ARG A 63 -0.58 -7.18 1.90
CA ARG A 63 -0.35 -7.28 3.36
C ARG A 63 -0.19 -5.91 4.01
N GLN A 64 0.53 -5.00 3.35
CA GLN A 64 0.63 -3.61 3.79
C GLN A 64 -0.74 -2.92 3.81
N ARG A 65 -1.63 -3.21 2.84
CA ARG A 65 -3.00 -2.68 2.84
C ARG A 65 -3.82 -3.20 4.02
N THR A 66 -3.69 -4.48 4.35
CA THR A 66 -4.33 -5.08 5.52
C THR A 66 -3.81 -4.43 6.81
N LEU A 67 -2.49 -4.37 7.00
CA LEU A 67 -1.87 -3.74 8.18
C LEU A 67 -2.22 -2.26 8.33
N LEU A 68 -2.23 -1.50 7.25
CA LEU A 68 -2.70 -0.11 7.30
C LEU A 68 -4.14 -0.02 7.80
N GLY A 69 -5.01 -0.94 7.39
CA GLY A 69 -6.37 -1.03 7.93
C GLY A 69 -6.40 -1.27 9.43
N VAL A 70 -5.63 -2.26 9.89
CA VAL A 70 -5.53 -2.59 11.31
C VAL A 70 -5.04 -1.38 12.10
N TYR A 71 -3.91 -0.76 11.71
CA TYR A 71 -3.35 0.38 12.42
C TYR A 71 -4.27 1.61 12.44
N CYS A 72 -4.95 1.89 11.32
CA CYS A 72 -5.97 2.94 11.29
C CYS A 72 -7.10 2.69 12.29
N GLU A 73 -7.61 1.46 12.35
CA GLU A 73 -8.74 1.08 13.19
C GLU A 73 -8.37 0.97 14.69
N THR A 74 -7.13 0.61 15.01
CA THR A 74 -6.63 0.57 16.40
C THR A 74 -6.10 1.92 16.90
N GLY A 75 -6.07 2.94 16.05
CA GLY A 75 -5.60 4.28 16.42
C GLY A 75 -4.08 4.45 16.41
N ASP A 76 -3.33 3.48 15.87
CA ASP A 76 -1.87 3.56 15.78
C ASP A 76 -1.42 4.41 14.59
N LYS A 77 -1.40 5.72 14.83
CA LYS A 77 -1.04 6.74 13.84
C LYS A 77 0.39 6.57 13.31
N GLU A 78 1.34 6.19 14.16
CA GLU A 78 2.75 6.11 13.77
C GLU A 78 3.00 4.92 12.83
N SER A 79 2.45 3.76 13.17
CA SER A 79 2.60 2.55 12.35
C SER A 79 1.85 2.69 11.02
N ALA A 80 0.65 3.29 11.03
CA ALA A 80 -0.06 3.63 9.80
C ALA A 80 0.78 4.55 8.89
N ALA A 81 1.39 5.60 9.44
CA ALA A 81 2.24 6.52 8.69
C ALA A 81 3.47 5.83 8.10
N ARG A 82 4.11 4.90 8.83
CA ARG A 82 5.24 4.11 8.31
C ARG A 82 4.87 3.28 7.09
N ILE A 83 3.71 2.61 7.10
CA ILE A 83 3.22 1.85 5.94
C ILE A 83 2.99 2.78 4.73
N VAL A 84 2.43 3.97 4.94
CA VAL A 84 2.27 4.97 3.87
C VAL A 84 3.64 5.37 3.31
N ALA A 85 4.60 5.74 4.17
CA ALA A 85 5.93 6.16 3.77
C ALA A 85 6.72 5.08 3.03
N ALA A 86 6.57 3.81 3.41
CA ALA A 86 7.22 2.67 2.76
C ALA A 86 6.64 2.32 1.37
N THR A 87 5.52 2.94 0.97
CA THR A 87 4.88 2.66 -0.32
C THR A 87 5.68 3.25 -1.46
N ARG A 88 6.16 2.40 -2.38
CA ARG A 88 7.01 2.84 -3.51
C ARG A 88 6.22 3.35 -4.72
N GLN A 89 5.00 2.87 -4.90
CA GLN A 89 4.16 3.29 -6.01
C GLN A 89 3.30 4.50 -5.63
N SER A 90 3.39 5.58 -6.42
CA SER A 90 2.71 6.85 -6.13
C SER A 90 1.18 6.71 -6.04
N LEU A 91 0.56 5.92 -6.93
CA LEU A 91 -0.88 5.65 -6.90
C LEU A 91 -1.30 4.87 -5.65
N SER A 92 -0.57 3.80 -5.32
CA SER A 92 -0.79 3.04 -4.09
C SER A 92 -0.64 3.95 -2.87
N GLN A 93 0.37 4.82 -2.86
CA GLN A 93 0.62 5.73 -1.75
C GLN A 93 -0.52 6.74 -1.59
N GLN A 94 -1.02 7.33 -2.68
CA GLN A 94 -2.17 8.25 -2.61
C GLN A 94 -3.42 7.57 -2.02
N GLY A 95 -3.71 6.33 -2.42
CA GLY A 95 -4.83 5.57 -1.85
C GLY A 95 -4.64 5.31 -0.35
N ARG A 96 -3.41 5.01 0.07
CA ARG A 96 -3.05 4.79 1.47
C ARG A 96 -3.08 6.08 2.29
N ILE A 97 -2.63 7.21 1.73
CA ILE A 97 -2.75 8.54 2.34
C ILE A 97 -4.22 8.88 2.57
N LYS A 98 -5.09 8.74 1.56
CA LYS A 98 -6.53 8.99 1.73
C LYS A 98 -7.13 8.15 2.86
N LYS A 99 -6.71 6.87 2.97
CA LYS A 99 -7.14 6.01 4.07
C LYS A 99 -6.62 6.51 5.42
N TYR A 100 -5.35 6.88 5.52
CA TYR A 100 -4.76 7.48 6.72
C TYR A 100 -5.52 8.74 7.16
N GLU A 101 -5.74 9.66 6.21
CA GLU A 101 -6.35 10.97 6.47
C GLU A 101 -7.78 10.88 6.96
N LYS A 102 -8.51 9.84 6.53
CA LYS A 102 -9.85 9.55 7.04
C LYS A 102 -9.87 9.27 8.55
N PHE A 103 -8.81 8.69 9.11
CA PHE A 103 -8.74 8.33 10.53
C PHE A 103 -7.99 9.36 11.38
N PHE A 104 -6.94 9.98 10.84
CA PHE A 104 -5.98 10.76 11.62
C PHE A 104 -5.85 12.23 11.20
N GLY A 105 -6.58 12.65 10.17
CA GLY A 105 -6.41 13.96 9.55
C GLY A 105 -5.16 14.04 8.66
N GLU A 106 -4.76 15.25 8.29
CA GLU A 106 -3.73 15.52 7.29
C GLU A 106 -2.46 14.67 7.43
N TYR A 107 -2.04 14.05 6.32
CA TYR A 107 -0.76 13.36 6.23
C TYR A 107 0.36 14.35 5.85
N SER A 108 1.24 14.64 6.80
CA SER A 108 2.28 15.68 6.71
C SER A 108 3.64 15.21 6.18
N LEU A 109 3.83 13.89 5.99
CA LEU A 109 5.09 13.35 5.46
C LEU A 109 5.14 13.44 3.93
N GLN A 110 6.31 13.13 3.36
CA GLN A 110 6.56 13.19 1.92
C GLN A 110 5.54 12.36 1.13
N ARG A 111 5.00 12.99 0.08
CA ARG A 111 4.16 12.36 -0.93
C ARG A 111 5.00 12.09 -2.17
N LEU A 112 4.90 10.88 -2.70
CA LEU A 112 5.48 10.53 -3.98
C LEU A 112 4.71 11.26 -5.07
N GLU A 113 5.45 12.01 -5.87
CA GLU A 113 4.89 12.64 -7.05
C GLU A 113 4.58 11.59 -8.11
N MET A 114 3.42 11.74 -8.76
CA MET A 114 3.15 11.00 -9.99
C MET A 114 4.11 11.51 -11.06
N ARG A 115 4.92 10.59 -11.60
CA ARG A 115 5.72 10.83 -12.79
C ARG A 115 4.92 10.35 -13.99
N TYR A 116 4.61 11.27 -14.88
CA TYR A 116 3.98 10.96 -16.14
C TYR A 116 5.06 10.78 -17.21
N GLY A 117 4.98 9.69 -17.95
CA GLY A 117 5.87 9.35 -19.05
C GLY A 117 5.54 10.12 -20.32
N SER A 118 6.48 10.09 -21.27
CA SER A 118 6.23 10.47 -22.65
C SER A 118 5.38 9.39 -23.31
N LYS A 119 4.33 9.78 -24.07
CA LYS A 119 3.38 8.90 -24.77
C LYS A 119 4.00 7.60 -25.29
N GLU A 120 3.95 6.54 -24.48
CA GLU A 120 4.42 5.21 -24.86
C GLU A 120 3.25 4.42 -25.45
N LYS A 121 3.50 3.71 -26.56
CA LYS A 121 2.51 2.78 -27.10
C LYS A 121 2.44 1.57 -26.19
N SER A 122 1.37 1.48 -25.42
CA SER A 122 1.01 0.31 -24.62
C SER A 122 -0.13 -0.42 -25.32
N GLU A 123 -0.04 -1.74 -25.42
CA GLU A 123 -1.14 -2.58 -25.95
C GLU A 123 -2.26 -2.79 -24.92
N VAL A 124 -2.08 -2.34 -23.68
CA VAL A 124 -3.06 -2.52 -22.60
C VAL A 124 -4.23 -1.54 -22.80
N PRO A 125 -5.45 -2.02 -23.10
CA PRO A 125 -6.59 -1.14 -23.30
C PRO A 125 -7.04 -0.51 -21.99
N VAL A 126 -7.56 0.72 -22.07
CA VAL A 126 -8.17 1.41 -20.94
C VAL A 126 -9.60 0.90 -20.76
N ILE A 127 -9.85 0.11 -19.71
CA ILE A 127 -11.14 -0.56 -19.47
C ILE A 127 -11.73 -0.29 -18.08
N ASP A 128 -10.91 0.19 -17.15
CA ASP A 128 -11.30 0.49 -15.78
C ASP A 128 -10.45 1.61 -15.17
N SER A 129 -10.73 1.96 -13.91
CA SER A 129 -9.98 3.00 -13.20
C SER A 129 -8.50 2.68 -13.00
N ALA A 130 -8.09 1.41 -12.99
CA ALA A 130 -6.70 1.02 -12.80
C ALA A 130 -5.91 1.23 -14.10
N THR A 131 -6.40 0.66 -15.19
CA THR A 131 -5.85 0.83 -16.54
C THR A 131 -5.92 2.29 -17.01
N PHE A 132 -6.92 3.07 -16.56
CA PHE A 132 -6.97 4.51 -16.76
C PHE A 132 -5.80 5.24 -16.12
N ARG A 133 -5.49 4.97 -14.84
CA ARG A 133 -4.36 5.63 -14.17
C ARG A 133 -3.04 5.22 -14.81
N GLN A 134 -2.91 3.96 -15.23
CA GLN A 134 -1.75 3.49 -15.98
C GLN A 134 -1.59 4.28 -17.30
N ALA A 135 -2.68 4.48 -18.05
CA ALA A 135 -2.64 5.29 -19.27
C ALA A 135 -2.22 6.75 -19.00
N LEU A 136 -2.63 7.35 -17.87
CA LEU A 136 -2.11 8.66 -17.47
C LEU A 136 -0.60 8.62 -17.25
N LEU A 137 -0.11 7.65 -16.48
CA LEU A 137 1.32 7.46 -16.21
C LEU A 137 2.15 7.21 -17.48
N GLU A 138 1.55 6.61 -18.50
CA GLU A 138 2.19 6.35 -19.81
C GLU A 138 2.04 7.52 -20.79
N GLY A 139 1.40 8.62 -20.39
CA GLY A 139 1.15 9.79 -21.25
C GLY A 139 0.11 9.53 -22.35
N ARG A 140 -0.68 8.46 -22.26
CA ARG A 140 -1.77 8.10 -23.19
C ARG A 140 -3.06 8.86 -22.87
N LEU A 141 -2.98 10.19 -22.82
CA LEU A 141 -4.06 11.06 -22.35
C LEU A 141 -5.31 10.98 -23.24
N ASP A 142 -5.14 10.83 -24.56
CA ASP A 142 -6.26 10.75 -25.52
C ASP A 142 -7.08 9.47 -25.31
N GLU A 143 -6.42 8.35 -25.01
CA GLU A 143 -7.07 7.07 -24.73
C GLU A 143 -7.81 7.12 -23.39
N ALA A 144 -7.19 7.74 -22.38
CA ALA A 144 -7.80 7.96 -21.07
C ALA A 144 -9.06 8.84 -21.17
N GLU A 145 -9.02 9.91 -21.99
CA GLU A 145 -10.19 10.76 -22.25
C GLU A 145 -11.30 10.03 -23.01
N THR A 146 -10.93 9.25 -24.03
CA THR A 146 -11.87 8.43 -24.79
C THR A 146 -12.62 7.46 -23.88
N TRP A 147 -11.90 6.78 -22.99
CA TRP A 147 -12.51 5.89 -22.01
C TRP A 147 -13.44 6.64 -21.05
N LEU A 148 -13.10 7.85 -20.60
CA LEU A 148 -13.95 8.65 -19.71
C LEU A 148 -15.27 9.10 -20.34
N ASN A 149 -15.30 9.22 -21.66
CA ASN A 149 -16.48 9.66 -22.42
C ASN A 149 -17.25 8.49 -23.04
N ALA A 150 -16.73 7.26 -22.97
CA ALA A 150 -17.37 6.08 -23.54
C ALA A 150 -18.71 5.78 -22.81
N PRO A 151 -19.81 5.51 -23.53
CA PRO A 151 -21.10 5.18 -22.91
C PRO A 151 -21.03 4.02 -21.92
N ALA A 152 -20.23 2.99 -22.22
CA ALA A 152 -20.03 1.85 -21.32
C ALA A 152 -19.40 2.26 -19.98
N THR A 153 -18.48 3.23 -19.98
CA THR A 153 -17.86 3.76 -18.76
C THR A 153 -18.85 4.60 -17.96
N LEU A 154 -19.58 5.48 -18.63
CA LEU A 154 -20.62 6.31 -18.01
C LEU A 154 -21.71 5.46 -17.37
N GLU A 155 -22.10 4.37 -18.02
CA GLU A 155 -23.06 3.40 -17.49
C GLU A 155 -22.52 2.68 -16.25
N LYS A 156 -21.30 2.13 -16.36
CA LYS A 156 -20.66 1.38 -15.27
C LYS A 156 -20.51 2.19 -13.98
N TYR A 157 -20.27 3.50 -14.10
CA TYR A 157 -20.04 4.38 -12.96
C TYR A 157 -21.19 5.36 -12.70
N ARG A 158 -22.37 5.12 -13.27
CA ARG A 158 -23.56 5.97 -13.11
C ARG A 158 -23.88 6.24 -11.64
N ASP A 159 -23.84 5.19 -10.82
CA ASP A 159 -24.13 5.26 -9.38
C ASP A 159 -22.93 5.67 -8.52
N TYR A 160 -21.78 5.93 -9.16
CA TYR A 160 -20.52 6.30 -8.50
C TYR A 160 -19.95 7.61 -9.09
N PRO A 161 -20.70 8.73 -9.04
CA PRO A 161 -20.32 9.98 -9.72
C PRO A 161 -18.97 10.54 -9.26
N ASN A 162 -18.60 10.27 -8.01
CA ASN A 162 -17.30 10.65 -7.46
C ASN A 162 -16.13 10.00 -8.20
N VAL A 163 -16.31 8.79 -8.74
CA VAL A 163 -15.27 8.10 -9.51
C VAL A 163 -14.96 8.88 -10.78
N LEU A 164 -15.98 9.20 -11.58
CA LEU A 164 -15.80 9.94 -12.84
C LEU A 164 -15.24 11.34 -12.61
N SER A 165 -15.72 12.04 -11.58
CA SER A 165 -15.19 13.35 -11.17
C SER A 165 -13.71 13.27 -10.80
N ASP A 166 -13.32 12.28 -9.98
CA ASP A 166 -11.94 12.04 -9.60
C ASP A 166 -11.05 11.72 -10.83
N ARG A 167 -11.53 10.85 -11.74
CA ARG A 167 -10.79 10.51 -12.96
C ARG A 167 -10.58 11.75 -13.85
N ARG A 168 -11.60 12.61 -13.98
CA ARG A 168 -11.52 13.84 -14.78
C ARG A 168 -10.48 14.80 -14.20
N ARG A 169 -10.45 14.97 -12.87
CA ARG A 169 -9.44 15.76 -12.18
C ARG A 169 -8.04 15.23 -12.44
N GLU A 170 -7.84 13.92 -12.31
CA GLU A 170 -6.54 13.29 -12.56
C GLU A 170 -6.06 13.44 -14.02
N LEU A 171 -6.97 13.38 -15.00
CA LEU A 171 -6.64 13.65 -16.40
C LEU A 171 -6.17 15.09 -16.61
N ASN A 172 -6.86 16.06 -15.99
CA ASN A 172 -6.50 17.47 -16.09
C ASN A 172 -5.14 17.75 -15.41
N ASP A 173 -4.91 17.15 -14.24
CA ASP A 173 -3.62 17.23 -13.55
C ASP A 173 -2.49 16.65 -14.39
N ALA A 174 -2.73 15.52 -15.08
CA ALA A 174 -1.76 14.92 -16.00
C ALA A 174 -1.47 15.82 -17.21
N ARG A 175 -2.50 16.40 -17.83
CA ARG A 175 -2.36 17.37 -18.94
C ARG A 175 -1.50 18.57 -18.54
N ALA A 176 -1.73 19.12 -17.35
CA ALA A 176 -0.99 20.27 -16.85
C ALA A 176 0.51 19.99 -16.56
N LYS A 177 0.90 18.73 -16.39
CA LYS A 177 2.30 18.35 -16.13
C LYS A 177 3.06 17.84 -17.35
N ILE A 178 2.36 17.41 -18.40
CA ILE A 178 2.96 16.89 -19.65
C ILE A 178 3.01 17.98 -20.74
N GLY A 179 2.09 18.95 -20.71
CA GLY A 179 2.09 20.12 -21.59
C GLY A 179 3.01 21.23 -21.10
#